data_AF-A0A139BSI9-F1
#
_entry.id   AF-A0A139BSI9-F1
#
_cell.length_a   1.000
_cell.length_b   1.000
_cell.length_c   1.000
_cell.angle_alpha   90.00
_cell.angle_beta   90.00
_cell.angle_gamma   90.00
#
_symmetry.space_group_name_H-M   'P 1'
#
loop_
_entity.id
_entity.type
_entity.pdbx_description
1 polymer ?
#
loop_
_entity_poly.entity_id
_entity_poly.type
_entity_poly.pdbx_seq_one_letter_code
_entity_poly.pdbx_strand_id
1 'polypeptide(L)'
;MQHPSYFQPVYLKEAVMKFIFSLLALFVLAGTAVVAPQSNAFASTAFANKGKVLDTMDASIYTYIQVGSDKGPVWIATTTTKVARGDTVSYPDDGVVMHNFTSKSLNRKFDKIIFVDKMSVIKK
;
A
#
# COMPACT_ATOMS: atom_id res chain seq x y z
N MET A 1 -41.88 -46.94 -5.15
CA MET A 1 -42.08 -46.86 -3.68
C MET A 1 -40.85 -47.49 -3.03
N GLN A 2 -40.27 -46.77 -2.06
CA GLN A 2 -39.33 -47.22 -1.01
C GLN A 2 -37.83 -47.39 -1.36
N HIS A 3 -37.02 -46.52 -0.75
CA HIS A 3 -35.55 -46.54 -0.55
C HIS A 3 -35.14 -47.65 0.46
N PRO A 4 -33.87 -47.79 0.92
CA PRO A 4 -32.52 -47.68 0.32
C PRO A 4 -31.63 -48.90 0.70
N SER A 5 -30.47 -49.07 0.07
CA SER A 5 -29.33 -49.76 0.71
C SER A 5 -28.04 -49.02 0.41
N TYR A 6 -27.56 -48.32 1.43
CA TYR A 6 -26.38 -47.48 1.46
C TYR A 6 -25.13 -48.35 1.65
N PHE A 7 -24.19 -48.36 0.71
CA PHE A 7 -22.86 -48.95 0.91
C PHE A 7 -21.75 -47.99 0.47
N GLN A 8 -21.38 -47.13 1.44
CA GLN A 8 -20.06 -46.60 1.80
C GLN A 8 -19.08 -46.13 0.69
N PRO A 9 -18.89 -44.81 0.47
CA PRO A 9 -17.62 -44.24 0.00
C PRO A 9 -16.71 -43.92 1.21
N VAL A 10 -16.39 -44.94 2.02
CA VAL A 10 -15.44 -44.82 3.15
C VAL A 10 -14.11 -45.38 2.68
N TYR A 11 -13.31 -44.62 1.92
CA TYR A 11 -11.83 -44.70 1.94
C TYR A 11 -11.12 -43.76 0.93
N LEU A 12 -11.47 -42.47 0.84
CA LEU A 12 -10.60 -41.51 0.12
C LEU A 12 -10.38 -40.16 0.83
N LYS A 13 -11.02 -39.94 1.99
CA LYS A 13 -10.87 -38.70 2.78
C LYS A 13 -9.96 -38.83 4.02
N GLU A 14 -9.57 -40.03 4.40
CA GLU A 14 -8.90 -40.30 5.68
C GLU A 14 -7.36 -40.26 5.59
N ALA A 15 -6.77 -40.24 4.38
CA ALA A 15 -5.32 -40.36 4.21
C ALA A 15 -4.56 -39.02 4.14
N VAL A 16 -5.22 -37.90 3.81
CA VAL A 16 -4.54 -36.59 3.67
C VAL A 16 -4.68 -35.73 4.93
N MET A 17 -5.76 -35.91 5.70
CA MET A 17 -5.98 -35.13 6.93
C MET A 17 -5.25 -35.68 8.16
N LYS A 18 -4.57 -36.82 8.02
CA LYS A 18 -3.70 -37.42 9.06
C LYS A 18 -2.21 -37.10 8.91
N PHE A 19 -1.81 -36.44 7.82
CA PHE A 19 -0.44 -35.92 7.68
C PHE A 19 -0.26 -34.47 8.16
N ILE A 20 -1.35 -33.75 8.44
CA ILE A 20 -1.28 -32.37 8.96
C ILE A 20 -1.24 -32.33 10.51
N PHE A 21 -1.59 -33.44 11.17
CA PHE A 21 -1.67 -33.53 12.64
C PHE A 21 -0.47 -34.22 13.33
N SER A 22 0.65 -34.41 12.63
CA SER A 22 1.86 -35.02 13.23
C SER A 22 3.15 -34.28 12.88
N LEU A 23 3.11 -32.95 12.95
CA LEU A 23 4.32 -32.12 13.04
C LEU A 23 4.26 -31.17 14.24
N LEU A 24 3.83 -31.70 15.39
CA LEU A 24 4.03 -31.09 16.70
C LEU A 24 5.24 -31.79 17.36
N ALA A 25 6.44 -31.48 16.88
CA ALA A 25 7.69 -31.91 17.51
C ALA A 25 8.57 -30.68 17.79
N LEU A 26 8.32 -30.11 18.96
CA LEU A 26 9.30 -29.55 19.89
C LEU A 26 10.71 -29.28 19.34
N PHE A 27 11.02 -28.00 19.07
CA PHE A 27 12.39 -27.50 19.09
C PHE A 27 12.49 -26.38 20.12
N VAL A 28 12.71 -26.78 21.38
CA VAL A 28 13.08 -25.86 22.46
C VAL A 28 14.58 -25.67 22.36
N LEU A 29 15.02 -24.55 21.79
CA LEU A 29 16.37 -24.03 21.99
C LEU A 29 16.26 -22.71 22.76
N ALA A 30 16.69 -22.75 24.02
CA ALA A 30 16.85 -21.59 24.87
C ALA A 30 18.06 -20.78 24.39
N GLY A 31 17.80 -19.61 23.80
CA GLY A 31 18.81 -18.57 23.57
C GLY A 31 18.37 -17.31 24.29
N THR A 32 19.09 -16.94 25.35
CA THR A 32 18.96 -15.62 25.99
C THR A 32 19.93 -14.64 25.33
N ALA A 33 19.56 -13.35 25.39
CA ALA A 33 20.35 -12.15 25.07
C ALA A 33 20.32 -11.72 23.58
N VAL A 34 20.00 -10.48 23.20
CA VAL A 34 19.67 -9.22 23.89
C VAL A 34 18.65 -8.52 22.99
N VAL A 35 17.48 -8.15 23.50
CA VAL A 35 16.58 -7.26 22.77
C VAL A 35 17.18 -5.86 22.90
N ALA A 36 18.03 -5.46 21.95
CA ALA A 36 18.38 -4.05 21.81
C ALA A 36 17.06 -3.29 21.56
N PRO A 37 16.81 -2.14 22.20
CA PRO A 37 15.71 -1.29 21.77
C PRO A 37 16.02 -0.90 20.34
N GLN A 38 15.37 -1.55 19.38
CA GLN A 38 15.24 -1.01 18.04
C GLN A 38 14.48 0.29 18.25
N SER A 39 15.22 1.40 18.29
CA SER A 39 14.61 2.70 18.19
C SER A 39 13.86 2.68 16.87
N ASN A 40 12.54 2.53 16.93
CA ASN A 40 11.65 2.96 15.87
C ASN A 40 11.77 4.48 15.82
N ALA A 41 12.90 4.97 15.31
CA ALA A 41 12.94 6.27 14.67
C ALA A 41 12.08 6.12 13.42
N PHE A 42 10.76 6.13 13.62
CA PHE A 42 9.88 6.73 12.62
C PHE A 42 10.41 8.14 12.52
N ALA A 43 11.30 8.37 11.55
CA ALA A 43 11.66 9.71 11.13
C ALA A 43 10.34 10.45 11.05
N SER A 44 10.19 11.52 11.83
CA SER A 44 9.03 12.38 11.73
C SER A 44 8.90 12.68 10.24
N THR A 45 7.89 12.11 9.58
CA THR A 45 7.68 12.39 8.17
C THR A 45 7.23 13.84 8.10
N ALA A 46 8.21 14.72 8.10
CA ALA A 46 8.00 16.12 7.90
C ALA A 46 7.47 16.23 6.48
N PHE A 47 6.27 16.79 6.35
CA PHE A 47 5.76 17.19 5.06
C PHE A 47 6.59 18.39 4.58
N ALA A 48 7.78 18.09 4.05
CA ALA A 48 8.79 19.05 3.67
C ALA A 48 8.38 19.87 2.43
N ASN A 49 7.56 19.28 1.56
CA ASN A 49 7.06 19.93 0.37
C ASN A 49 5.65 20.48 0.60
N LYS A 50 5.42 21.71 0.14
CA LYS A 50 4.11 22.37 0.20
C LYS A 50 3.82 23.08 -1.11
N GLY A 51 2.56 23.15 -1.50
CA GLY A 51 2.18 23.88 -2.70
C GLY A 51 0.68 23.90 -2.97
N LYS A 52 0.28 24.72 -3.93
CA LYS A 52 -1.12 24.85 -4.37
C LYS A 52 -1.43 23.78 -5.42
N VAL A 53 -2.60 23.16 -5.31
CA VAL A 53 -3.10 22.22 -6.30
C VAL A 53 -3.53 22.98 -7.55
N LEU A 54 -2.87 22.66 -8.65
CA LEU A 54 -3.15 23.19 -9.99
C LEU A 54 -4.12 22.29 -10.74
N ASP A 55 -4.03 20.97 -10.55
CA ASP A 55 -4.91 19.99 -11.16
C ASP A 55 -5.01 18.72 -10.31
N THR A 56 -6.12 17.99 -10.44
CA THR A 56 -6.32 16.72 -9.74
C THR A 56 -7.19 15.76 -10.55
N MET A 57 -6.85 14.47 -10.52
CA MET A 57 -7.53 13.41 -11.26
C MET A 57 -7.53 12.13 -10.44
N ASP A 58 -8.70 11.54 -10.20
CA ASP A 58 -8.80 10.23 -9.54
C ASP A 58 -8.80 9.12 -10.58
N ALA A 59 -8.01 8.07 -10.34
CA ALA A 59 -8.05 6.86 -11.15
C ALA A 59 -7.55 5.63 -10.39
N SER A 60 -8.34 4.55 -10.44
CA SER A 60 -8.06 3.33 -9.66
C SER A 60 -7.96 3.66 -8.17
N ILE A 61 -6.87 3.26 -7.50
CA ILE A 61 -6.61 3.49 -6.08
C ILE A 61 -5.80 4.76 -5.79
N TYR A 62 -5.60 5.62 -6.80
CA TYR A 62 -4.75 6.80 -6.70
C TYR A 62 -5.49 8.08 -7.05
N THR A 63 -5.05 9.16 -6.39
CA THR A 63 -5.32 10.54 -6.80
C THR A 63 -4.02 11.13 -7.35
N TYR A 64 -4.07 11.61 -8.59
CA TYR A 64 -2.98 12.27 -9.30
C TYR A 64 -3.14 13.77 -9.12
N ILE A 65 -2.12 14.45 -8.60
CA ILE A 65 -2.22 15.85 -8.18
C ILE A 65 -1.05 16.61 -8.80
N GLN A 66 -1.35 17.68 -9.54
CA GLN A 66 -0.33 18.62 -9.98
C GLN A 66 -0.20 19.72 -8.92
N VAL A 67 0.97 19.81 -8.31
CA VAL A 67 1.26 20.78 -7.25
C VAL A 67 2.20 21.85 -7.79
N GLY A 68 1.86 23.12 -7.59
CA GLY A 68 2.78 24.22 -7.85
C GLY A 68 3.91 24.25 -6.82
N SER A 69 5.15 24.34 -7.29
CA SER A 69 6.35 24.54 -6.44
C SER A 69 7.20 25.68 -6.98
N ASP A 70 8.16 26.15 -6.19
CA ASP A 70 9.09 27.22 -6.60
C ASP A 70 9.93 26.84 -7.83
N LYS A 71 10.12 25.54 -8.07
CA LYS A 71 10.85 24.98 -9.22
C LYS A 71 9.94 24.64 -10.40
N GLY A 72 8.67 25.04 -10.34
CA GLY A 72 7.63 24.73 -11.32
C GLY A 72 6.68 23.61 -10.88
N PRO A 73 5.64 23.32 -11.68
CA PRO A 73 4.65 22.29 -11.36
C PRO A 73 5.26 20.89 -11.28
N VAL A 74 4.84 20.11 -10.28
CA VAL A 74 5.22 18.70 -10.12
C VAL A 74 3.98 17.82 -10.01
N TRP A 75 4.02 16.65 -10.64
CA TRP A 75 3.00 15.63 -10.47
C TRP A 75 3.34 14.72 -9.31
N ILE A 76 2.38 14.54 -8.41
CA ILE A 76 2.42 13.51 -7.37
C ILE A 76 1.25 12.54 -7.54
N ALA A 77 1.42 11.31 -7.09
CA ALA A 77 0.34 10.34 -6.92
C ALA A 77 0.34 9.84 -5.47
N THR A 78 -0.83 9.86 -4.84
CA THR A 78 -1.06 9.34 -3.49
C THR A 78 -2.27 8.42 -3.53
N THR A 79 -2.42 7.54 -2.53
CA THR A 79 -3.67 6.79 -2.32
C THR A 79 -4.86 7.72 -2.37
N THR A 80 -5.98 7.28 -2.94
CA THR A 80 -7.19 8.08 -3.17
C THR A 80 -7.50 9.01 -1.99
N THR A 81 -7.45 10.32 -2.25
CA THR A 81 -7.56 11.37 -1.23
C THR A 81 -8.44 12.50 -1.75
N LYS A 82 -9.37 12.98 -0.92
CA LYS A 82 -10.23 14.10 -1.27
C LYS A 82 -9.42 15.41 -1.29
N VAL A 83 -9.23 15.96 -2.48
CA VAL A 83 -8.51 17.22 -2.73
C VAL A 83 -9.12 17.92 -3.95
N ALA A 84 -9.13 19.25 -3.95
CA ALA A 84 -9.63 20.05 -5.05
C ALA A 84 -8.56 21.00 -5.61
N ARG A 85 -8.77 21.44 -6.86
CA ARG A 85 -7.97 22.53 -7.44
C ARG A 85 -8.11 23.77 -6.55
N GLY A 86 -6.99 24.37 -6.19
CA GLY A 86 -6.95 25.55 -5.32
C GLY A 86 -6.56 25.25 -3.88
N ASP A 87 -6.68 24.00 -3.42
CA ASP A 87 -6.23 23.60 -2.09
C ASP A 87 -4.72 23.77 -1.94
N THR A 88 -4.28 24.03 -0.71
CA THR A 88 -2.85 23.94 -0.36
C THR A 88 -2.60 22.57 0.25
N VAL A 89 -1.54 21.91 -0.20
CA VAL A 89 -1.22 20.54 0.19
C VAL A 89 0.21 20.45 0.68
N SER A 90 0.46 19.45 1.52
CA SER A 90 1.80 19.10 1.98
C SER A 90 2.06 17.61 1.80
N TYR A 91 3.25 17.26 1.31
CA TYR A 91 3.67 15.89 1.02
C TYR A 91 5.16 15.72 1.41
N PRO A 92 5.62 14.49 1.71
CA PRO A 92 6.99 14.28 2.16
C PRO A 92 8.01 14.36 1.02
N ASP A 93 9.30 14.38 1.35
CA ASP A 93 10.41 14.43 0.38
C ASP A 93 10.93 13.06 -0.04
N ASP A 94 10.61 12.01 0.72
CA ASP A 94 11.02 10.61 0.51
C ASP A 94 10.14 9.84 -0.49
N GLY A 95 9.42 10.56 -1.36
CA GLY A 95 8.60 9.97 -2.41
C GLY A 95 9.43 9.25 -3.48
N VAL A 96 8.84 8.22 -4.08
CA VAL A 96 9.45 7.43 -5.16
C VAL A 96 9.26 8.16 -6.50
N VAL A 97 10.36 8.65 -7.07
CA VAL A 97 10.34 9.37 -8.36
C VAL A 97 10.35 8.38 -9.52
N MET A 98 9.35 8.50 -10.39
CA MET A 98 9.25 7.72 -11.64
C MET A 98 9.35 8.65 -12.85
N HIS A 99 10.11 8.23 -13.84
CA HIS A 99 10.26 8.92 -15.11
C HIS A 99 9.52 8.18 -16.22
N ASN A 100 9.00 8.92 -17.22
CA ASN A 100 8.27 8.36 -18.36
C ASN A 100 7.13 7.40 -17.97
N PHE A 101 6.44 7.69 -16.87
CA PHE A 101 5.37 6.85 -16.35
C PHE A 101 4.10 6.98 -17.20
N THR A 102 3.53 5.85 -17.61
CA THR A 102 2.24 5.81 -18.33
C THR A 102 1.15 5.27 -17.43
N SER A 103 0.16 6.11 -17.12
CA SER A 103 -1.06 5.69 -16.46
C SER A 103 -2.04 5.13 -17.49
N LYS A 104 -2.28 3.82 -17.43
CA LYS A 104 -3.25 3.15 -18.31
C LYS A 104 -4.68 3.62 -18.02
N SER A 105 -5.02 3.81 -16.75
CA SER A 105 -6.36 4.23 -16.33
C SER A 105 -6.70 5.67 -16.75
N LEU A 106 -5.70 6.55 -16.81
CA LEU A 106 -5.87 7.92 -17.30
C LEU A 106 -5.59 8.07 -18.80
N ASN A 107 -5.13 7.01 -19.48
CA ASN A 107 -4.59 7.08 -20.84
C ASN A 107 -3.61 8.26 -21.03
N ARG A 108 -2.70 8.44 -20.07
CA ARG A 108 -1.82 9.62 -19.99
C ARG A 108 -0.39 9.23 -19.65
N LYS A 109 0.57 9.92 -20.28
CA LYS A 109 2.01 9.83 -19.96
C LYS A 109 2.44 11.02 -19.10
N PHE A 110 3.31 10.74 -18.14
CA PHE A 110 3.96 11.70 -17.26
C PHE A 110 5.47 11.59 -17.45
N ASP A 111 6.14 12.68 -17.80
CA ASP A 111 7.60 12.70 -17.93
C ASP A 111 8.29 12.44 -16.58
N LYS A 112 7.69 12.94 -15.50
CA LYS A 112 8.07 12.71 -14.12
C LYS A 112 6.85 12.74 -13.21
N ILE A 113 6.74 11.78 -12.31
CA ILE A 113 5.73 11.73 -11.25
C ILE A 113 6.35 11.20 -9.96
N ILE A 114 5.91 11.69 -8.81
CA ILE A 114 6.38 11.26 -7.50
C ILE A 114 5.27 10.48 -6.81
N PHE A 115 5.52 9.22 -6.48
CA PHE A 115 4.61 8.44 -5.65
C PHE A 115 4.92 8.70 -4.18
N VAL A 116 3.93 9.19 -3.44
CA VAL A 116 4.05 9.48 -2.01
C VAL A 116 3.13 8.55 -1.22
N ASP A 117 3.59 8.14 -0.05
CA ASP A 117 2.85 7.26 0.87
C ASP A 117 1.67 8.00 1.52
N LYS A 118 1.84 9.30 1.78
CA LYS A 118 0.84 10.17 2.40
C LYS A 118 0.93 11.60 1.92
N MET A 119 -0.20 12.28 2.02
CA MET A 119 -0.37 13.69 1.69
C MET A 119 -1.46 14.28 2.58
N SER A 120 -1.33 15.57 2.89
CA SER A 120 -2.30 16.30 3.72
C SER A 120 -2.77 17.56 3.02
N VAL A 121 -4.06 17.86 3.14
CA VAL A 121 -4.65 19.14 2.72
C VAL A 121 -4.55 20.11 3.89
N ILE A 122 -3.82 21.21 3.71
CA ILE A 122 -3.67 22.27 4.70
C ILE A 122 -4.96 23.10 4.70
N LYS A 123 -5.80 22.89 5.71
CA LYS A 123 -6.95 23.76 5.97
C LYS A 123 -6.44 25.10 6.51
N LYS A 124 -6.96 26.20 5.98
CA LYS A 124 -6.81 27.53 6.56
C LYS A 124 -7.70 27.67 7.80
#